data_AF-A0A1Y3BTF3-F1
#
_entry.id   AF-A0A1Y3BTF3-F1
#
_cell.length_a   1.000
_cell.length_b   1.000
_cell.length_c   1.000
_cell.angle_alpha   90.00
_cell.angle_beta   90.00
_cell.angle_gamma   90.00
#
_symmetry.space_group_name_H-M   'P 1'
#
loop_
_entity.id
_entity.type
_entity.pdbx_description
1 polymer ?
#
loop_
_entity_poly.entity_id
_entity_poly.type
_entity_poly.pdbx_seq_one_letter_code
_entity_poly.pdbx_strand_id
1 'polypeptide(L)'
;MYQRSNKNTCMHQKPQVRRGKCIKKGQILAYGAATVGGELALGKNVLVAYMPWEGYNFEDAVLISERLVYEDIYTSFHIRKYEIQINQGPERVTNEIPHLEVHLLRNLDKNGIVMLGSWVETGDILVGKLTPQMVKESSYAPEDRLLRTILGMRVYTSKETCLKLPIGGRGRVMM
;
A
#
# COMPACT_ATOMS: atom_id res chain seq x y z
N MET A 1 14.68 -4.87 -10.36
CA MET A 1 13.57 -5.46 -9.58
C MET A 1 13.50 -4.72 -8.26
N TYR A 2 12.30 -4.35 -7.82
CA TYR A 2 12.08 -3.71 -6.52
C TYR A 2 11.63 -4.80 -5.54
N GLN A 3 12.26 -4.86 -4.37
CA GLN A 3 11.97 -5.87 -3.37
C GLN A 3 11.70 -5.23 -2.02
N ARG A 4 10.72 -5.76 -1.28
CA ARG A 4 10.40 -5.29 0.07
C ARG A 4 11.43 -5.80 1.07
N SER A 5 11.92 -4.92 1.94
CA SER A 5 12.67 -5.30 3.14
C SER A 5 11.77 -5.63 4.33
N ASN A 6 12.31 -6.21 5.40
CA ASN A 6 11.56 -6.48 6.63
C ASN A 6 10.97 -5.21 7.26
N LYS A 7 11.58 -4.04 7.02
CA LYS A 7 11.12 -2.73 7.52
C LYS A 7 10.31 -1.94 6.49
N ASN A 8 9.75 -2.62 5.48
CA ASN A 8 8.95 -2.00 4.40
C ASN A 8 9.73 -0.98 3.55
N THR A 9 11.07 -1.00 3.56
CA THR A 9 11.88 -0.17 2.65
C THR A 9 12.08 -0.88 1.32
N CYS A 10 12.43 -0.12 0.29
CA CYS A 10 12.71 -0.66 -1.02
C CYS A 10 14.17 -1.11 -1.16
N MET A 11 14.37 -2.38 -1.48
CA MET A 11 15.64 -2.95 -1.93
C MET A 11 15.66 -2.96 -3.46
N HIS A 12 16.62 -2.25 -4.04
CA HIS A 12 16.78 -2.14 -5.49
C HIS A 12 18.26 -2.24 -5.84
N GLN A 13 18.58 -3.00 -6.89
CA GLN A 13 19.94 -3.11 -7.41
C GLN A 13 20.02 -2.48 -8.80
N LYS A 14 20.93 -1.50 -8.96
CA LYS A 14 21.17 -0.81 -10.21
C LYS A 14 22.54 -1.22 -10.78
N PRO A 15 22.58 -1.93 -11.93
CA PRO A 15 23.83 -2.24 -12.62
C PRO A 15 24.62 -0.97 -12.96
N GLN A 16 25.94 -1.03 -12.78
CA GLN A 16 26.86 0.08 -13.07
C GLN A 16 27.82 -0.20 -14.23
N VAL A 17 27.92 -1.46 -14.63
CA VAL A 17 28.79 -1.87 -15.73
C VAL A 17 28.05 -1.84 -17.05
N ARG A 18 28.75 -1.40 -18.11
CA ARG A 18 28.27 -1.43 -19.50
C ARG A 18 28.79 -2.69 -20.18
N ARG A 19 28.07 -3.15 -21.22
CA ARG A 19 28.54 -4.24 -22.07
C ARG A 19 29.91 -3.92 -22.66
N GLY A 20 30.78 -4.94 -22.74
CA GLY A 20 32.11 -4.82 -23.35
C GLY A 20 33.22 -4.28 -22.44
N LYS A 21 32.94 -3.93 -21.17
CA LYS A 21 34.00 -3.57 -20.23
C LYS A 21 34.70 -4.80 -19.66
N CYS A 22 36.03 -4.78 -19.62
CA CYS A 22 36.82 -5.72 -18.83
C CYS A 22 36.58 -5.46 -17.33
N ILE A 23 36.40 -6.55 -16.58
CA ILE A 23 36.08 -6.54 -15.15
C ILE A 23 37.23 -7.19 -14.38
N LYS A 24 37.60 -6.62 -13.23
CA LYS A 24 38.58 -7.22 -12.31
C LYS A 24 37.88 -8.04 -11.23
N LYS A 25 38.55 -9.06 -10.70
CA LYS A 25 38.07 -9.82 -9.53
C LYS A 25 37.83 -8.86 -8.36
N GLY A 26 36.67 -8.95 -7.72
CA GLY A 26 36.27 -8.08 -6.61
C GLY A 26 35.67 -6.73 -7.01
N GLN A 27 35.58 -6.42 -8.30
CA GLN A 27 34.96 -5.18 -8.76
C GLN A 27 33.43 -5.21 -8.57
N ILE A 28 32.89 -4.12 -8.04
CA ILE A 28 31.45 -3.95 -7.82
C ILE A 28 30.74 -3.74 -9.17
N LEU A 29 29.73 -4.57 -9.43
CA LEU A 29 28.99 -4.59 -10.70
C LEU A 29 27.64 -3.87 -10.64
N ALA A 30 27.08 -3.74 -9.44
CA ALA A 30 25.80 -3.10 -9.18
C ALA A 30 25.81 -2.42 -7.82
N TYR A 31 25.05 -1.33 -7.71
CA TYR A 31 24.79 -0.65 -6.44
C TYR A 31 23.47 -1.14 -5.84
N GLY A 32 23.43 -1.27 -4.52
CA GLY A 32 22.21 -1.52 -3.76
C GLY A 32 21.44 -0.23 -3.44
N ALA A 33 20.44 -0.36 -2.56
CA ALA A 33 19.50 0.72 -2.25
C ALA A 33 20.12 1.95 -1.56
N ALA A 34 21.21 1.78 -0.83
CA ALA A 34 21.87 2.85 -0.07
C ALA A 34 23.39 2.82 -0.30
N THR A 35 23.82 2.65 -1.55
CA THR A 35 25.25 2.63 -1.89
C THR A 35 25.55 3.47 -3.13
N VAL A 36 26.66 4.20 -3.11
CA VAL A 36 27.18 4.98 -4.23
C VAL A 36 28.69 4.77 -4.28
N GLY A 37 29.26 4.56 -5.47
CA GLY A 37 30.71 4.33 -5.58
C GLY A 37 31.19 3.00 -5.00
N GLY A 38 30.29 2.15 -4.51
CA GLY A 38 30.63 0.96 -3.74
C GLY A 38 30.70 1.18 -2.22
N GLU A 39 30.42 2.40 -1.77
CA GLU A 39 30.39 2.79 -0.37
C GLU A 39 28.96 3.02 0.11
N LEU A 40 28.79 3.04 1.42
CA LEU A 40 27.51 3.28 2.07
C LEU A 40 27.09 4.76 1.93
N ALA A 41 25.86 4.99 1.47
CA ALA A 41 25.29 6.31 1.26
C ALA A 41 23.88 6.38 1.87
N LEU A 42 23.80 6.67 3.18
CA LEU A 42 22.54 6.70 3.93
C LEU A 42 21.76 8.03 3.79
N GLY A 43 22.40 9.07 3.26
CA GLY A 43 21.83 10.42 3.21
C GLY A 43 22.34 11.22 2.02
N LYS A 44 22.25 12.55 2.14
CA LYS A 44 22.63 13.50 1.09
C LYS A 44 23.50 14.60 1.69
N ASN A 45 24.43 15.09 0.89
CA ASN A 45 25.19 16.30 1.23
C ASN A 45 24.31 17.50 0.91
N VAL A 46 24.12 18.38 1.89
CA VAL A 46 23.31 19.60 1.77
C VAL A 46 24.08 20.78 2.37
N LEU A 47 23.83 21.98 1.84
CA LEU A 47 24.37 23.21 2.41
C LEU A 47 23.58 23.57 3.66
N VAL A 48 24.27 23.82 4.77
CA VAL A 48 23.69 24.14 6.07
C VAL A 48 24.17 25.51 6.52
N ALA A 49 23.25 26.34 6.99
CA ALA A 49 23.56 27.61 7.66
C ALA A 49 23.28 27.46 9.16
N TYR A 50 24.27 27.80 10.00
CA TYR A 50 24.15 27.79 11.45
C TYR A 50 23.77 29.18 11.93
N MET A 51 22.46 29.47 11.97
CA MET A 51 21.92 30.75 12.46
C MET A 51 20.49 30.57 12.98
N PRO A 52 20.05 31.35 13.99
CA PRO A 52 18.64 31.43 14.33
C PRO A 52 17.84 32.05 13.19
N TRP A 53 16.66 31.53 12.88
CA TRP A 53 15.80 32.04 11.82
C TRP A 53 14.36 32.19 12.28
N GLU A 54 13.99 33.42 12.69
CA GLU A 54 12.62 33.82 13.05
C GLU A 54 11.90 32.88 14.04
N GLY A 55 12.65 32.13 14.85
CA GLY A 55 12.10 31.14 15.78
C GLY A 55 11.66 29.80 15.14
N TYR A 56 11.76 29.63 13.82
CA TYR A 56 11.40 28.38 13.14
C TYR A 56 12.34 27.21 13.47
N ASN A 57 13.57 27.50 13.89
CA ASN A 57 14.54 26.53 14.36
C ASN A 57 14.76 26.62 15.88
N PHE A 58 13.69 26.87 16.63
CA PHE A 58 13.72 26.87 18.09
C PHE A 58 13.95 25.45 18.65
N GLU A 59 14.77 25.34 19.70
CA GLU A 59 15.18 24.06 20.30
C GLU A 59 15.73 23.06 19.28
N ASP A 60 15.03 21.95 19.05
CA ASP A 60 15.43 20.85 18.17
C ASP A 60 14.78 20.93 16.78
N ALA A 61 14.07 22.02 16.48
CA ALA A 61 13.42 22.20 15.18
C ALA A 61 14.45 22.49 14.07
N VAL A 62 14.28 21.83 12.93
CA VAL A 62 15.12 22.04 11.74
C VAL A 62 14.29 22.66 10.64
N LEU A 63 14.65 23.88 10.25
CA LEU A 63 14.08 24.53 9.07
C LEU A 63 14.70 23.93 7.80
N ILE A 64 13.84 23.49 6.87
CA ILE A 64 14.26 22.91 5.59
C ILE A 64 13.92 23.82 4.43
N SER A 65 14.77 23.82 3.41
CA SER A 65 14.47 24.47 2.14
C SER A 65 13.45 23.65 1.35
N GLU A 66 12.45 24.31 0.76
CA GLU A 66 11.48 23.67 -0.15
C GLU A 66 12.16 22.97 -1.34
N ARG A 67 13.36 23.42 -1.72
CA ARG A 67 14.19 22.77 -2.74
C ARG A 67 14.40 21.28 -2.47
N LEU A 68 14.52 20.89 -1.19
CA LEU A 68 14.69 19.48 -0.81
C LEU A 68 13.48 18.62 -1.21
N VAL A 69 12.29 19.21 -1.27
CA VAL A 69 11.04 18.56 -1.66
C VAL A 69 10.92 18.56 -3.19
N TYR A 70 11.08 19.72 -3.84
CA TYR A 70 10.90 19.84 -5.30
C TYR A 70 11.93 19.04 -6.11
N GLU A 71 13.14 18.84 -5.58
CA GLU A 71 14.20 18.06 -6.23
C GLU A 71 14.27 16.59 -5.75
N ASP A 72 13.27 16.11 -4.99
CA ASP A 72 13.19 14.73 -4.50
C ASP A 72 14.45 14.26 -3.71
N ILE A 73 15.13 15.17 -3.01
CA ILE A 73 16.42 14.89 -2.38
C ILE A 73 16.30 13.87 -1.25
N TYR A 74 15.25 14.02 -0.43
CA TYR A 74 14.91 13.13 0.68
C TYR A 74 13.66 12.29 0.41
N THR A 75 13.41 11.96 -0.86
CA THR A 75 12.29 11.08 -1.24
C THR A 75 12.69 9.61 -1.14
N SER A 76 11.82 8.79 -0.54
CA SER A 76 12.05 7.35 -0.36
C SER A 76 10.86 6.51 -0.84
N PHE A 77 11.14 5.25 -1.20
CA PHE A 77 10.12 4.27 -1.56
C PHE A 77 9.85 3.30 -0.41
N HIS A 78 8.57 3.15 -0.06
CA HIS A 78 8.10 2.19 0.91
C HIS A 78 7.17 1.18 0.25
N ILE A 79 7.44 -0.11 0.46
CA ILE A 79 6.65 -1.22 -0.08
C ILE A 79 5.96 -1.91 1.09
N ARG A 80 4.63 -1.94 1.09
CA ARG A 80 3.83 -2.62 2.11
C ARG A 80 3.17 -3.85 1.52
N LYS A 81 3.16 -4.94 2.29
CA LYS A 81 2.46 -6.18 1.93
C LYS A 81 1.17 -6.24 2.73
N TYR A 82 0.07 -6.44 2.03
CA TYR A 82 -1.24 -6.69 2.62
C TYR A 82 -1.65 -8.13 2.29
N GLU A 83 -2.15 -8.85 3.28
CA GLU A 83 -2.54 -10.25 3.14
C GLU A 83 -3.93 -10.45 3.73
N ILE A 84 -4.70 -11.32 3.10
CA ILE A 84 -5.96 -11.82 3.62
C ILE A 84 -5.98 -13.33 3.46
N GLN A 85 -6.39 -14.04 4.51
CA GLN A 85 -6.54 -15.48 4.47
C GLN A 85 -7.97 -15.85 4.08
N ILE A 86 -8.08 -16.91 3.29
CA ILE A 86 -9.33 -17.53 2.89
C ILE A 86 -9.36 -18.91 3.54
N ASN A 87 -10.35 -19.15 4.37
CA ASN A 87 -10.52 -20.46 4.99
C ASN A 87 -11.12 -21.43 3.97
N GLN A 88 -10.87 -22.74 4.11
CA GLN A 88 -11.49 -23.80 3.29
C GLN A 88 -13.01 -23.93 3.45
N GLY A 89 -13.63 -22.99 4.17
CA GLY A 89 -15.07 -22.88 4.28
C GLY A 89 -15.71 -22.27 3.02
N PRO A 90 -16.99 -21.96 3.08
CA PRO A 90 -17.74 -21.39 1.96
C PRO A 90 -17.43 -19.91 1.66
N GLU A 91 -16.25 -19.42 2.05
CA GLU A 91 -15.77 -18.07 1.69
C GLU A 91 -15.48 -18.00 0.19
N ARG A 92 -15.82 -16.86 -0.44
CA ARG A 92 -15.60 -16.66 -1.88
C ARG A 92 -14.93 -15.32 -2.13
N VAL A 93 -13.93 -15.34 -3.00
CA VAL A 93 -13.33 -14.11 -3.55
C VAL A 93 -14.12 -13.73 -4.80
N THR A 94 -14.59 -12.48 -4.86
CA THR A 94 -15.39 -11.98 -5.97
C THR A 94 -15.32 -10.45 -6.04
N ASN A 95 -15.50 -9.89 -7.23
CA ASN A 95 -15.73 -8.46 -7.43
C ASN A 95 -17.21 -8.08 -7.30
N GLU A 96 -18.12 -9.06 -7.23
CA GLU A 96 -19.55 -8.86 -7.05
C GLU A 96 -19.91 -8.86 -5.56
N ILE A 97 -19.76 -7.70 -4.91
CA ILE A 97 -20.09 -7.55 -3.49
C ILE A 97 -21.33 -6.67 -3.34
N PRO A 98 -22.43 -7.20 -2.78
CA PRO A 98 -23.63 -6.41 -2.54
C PRO A 98 -23.35 -5.31 -1.51
N HIS A 99 -24.06 -4.18 -1.62
CA HIS A 99 -24.02 -3.01 -0.72
C HIS A 99 -22.80 -2.10 -0.80
N LEU A 100 -21.80 -2.45 -1.60
CA LEU A 100 -20.67 -1.55 -1.85
C LEU A 100 -20.92 -0.64 -3.03
N GLU A 101 -20.40 0.57 -2.92
CA GLU A 101 -20.37 1.50 -4.03
C GLU A 101 -19.44 0.98 -5.15
N VAL A 102 -19.89 1.14 -6.39
CA VAL A 102 -19.12 0.76 -7.60
C VAL A 102 -17.74 1.40 -7.61
N HIS A 103 -17.62 2.60 -7.05
CA HIS A 103 -16.35 3.31 -6.94
C HIS A 103 -15.30 2.51 -6.14
N LEU A 104 -15.67 1.83 -5.06
CA LEU A 104 -14.73 1.06 -4.22
C LEU A 104 -14.26 -0.23 -4.90
N LEU A 105 -15.04 -0.73 -5.86
CA LEU A 105 -14.78 -1.96 -6.62
C LEU A 105 -14.05 -1.69 -7.94
N ARG A 106 -13.88 -0.41 -8.34
CA ARG A 106 -13.35 0.01 -9.65
C ARG A 106 -11.98 -0.57 -10.00
N ASN A 107 -11.17 -0.89 -8.99
CA ASN A 107 -9.80 -1.36 -9.15
C ASN A 107 -9.69 -2.89 -9.14
N LEU A 108 -10.78 -3.63 -8.88
CA LEU A 108 -10.79 -5.08 -8.83
C LEU A 108 -10.91 -5.69 -10.23
N ASP A 109 -10.20 -6.78 -10.45
CA ASP A 109 -10.33 -7.63 -11.62
C ASP A 109 -11.55 -8.56 -11.51
N LYS A 110 -11.76 -9.39 -12.54
CA LYS A 110 -12.82 -10.40 -12.58
C LYS A 110 -12.76 -11.45 -11.46
N ASN A 111 -11.62 -11.59 -10.79
CA ASN A 111 -11.42 -12.53 -9.69
C ASN A 111 -11.63 -11.87 -8.33
N GLY A 112 -11.93 -10.57 -8.28
CA GLY A 112 -12.04 -9.82 -7.02
C GLY A 112 -10.69 -9.42 -6.43
N ILE A 113 -9.62 -9.35 -7.23
CA ILE A 113 -8.28 -8.96 -6.80
C ILE A 113 -7.92 -7.63 -7.46
N VAL A 114 -7.30 -6.72 -6.72
CA VAL A 114 -6.86 -5.44 -7.26
C VAL A 114 -5.88 -5.61 -8.42
N MET A 115 -6.13 -4.88 -9.52
CA MET A 115 -5.29 -4.93 -10.71
C MET A 115 -3.89 -4.35 -10.44
N LEU A 116 -2.86 -4.97 -11.02
CA LEU A 116 -1.49 -4.47 -10.96
C LEU A 116 -1.39 -3.08 -11.61
N GLY A 117 -0.66 -2.16 -10.97
CA GLY A 117 -0.49 -0.79 -11.44
C GLY A 117 -1.62 0.17 -11.03
N SER A 118 -2.73 -0.33 -10.49
CA SER A 118 -3.82 0.52 -9.99
C SER A 118 -3.35 1.46 -8.89
N TRP A 119 -3.83 2.70 -8.95
CA TRP A 119 -3.71 3.65 -7.85
C TRP A 119 -4.82 3.38 -6.84
N VAL A 120 -4.44 3.13 -5.59
CA VAL A 120 -5.36 2.84 -4.50
C VAL A 120 -5.21 3.85 -3.38
N GLU A 121 -6.35 4.22 -2.80
CA GLU A 121 -6.44 5.14 -1.68
C GLU A 121 -7.10 4.49 -0.47
N THR A 122 -7.10 5.21 0.65
CA THR A 122 -7.68 4.71 1.91
C THR A 122 -9.13 4.28 1.70
N GLY A 123 -9.46 3.07 2.12
CA GLY A 123 -10.81 2.50 1.98
C GLY A 123 -11.05 1.74 0.68
N ASP A 124 -10.22 1.90 -0.35
CA ASP A 124 -10.32 1.10 -1.57
C ASP A 124 -10.11 -0.39 -1.25
N ILE A 125 -10.79 -1.25 -2.02
CA ILE A 125 -10.75 -2.70 -1.81
C ILE A 125 -9.59 -3.30 -2.59
N LEU A 126 -8.72 -4.00 -1.86
CA LEU A 126 -7.58 -4.73 -2.43
C LEU A 126 -7.96 -6.16 -2.82
N VAL A 127 -8.79 -6.81 -2.00
CA VAL A 127 -9.32 -8.15 -2.27
C VAL A 127 -10.78 -8.20 -1.82
N GLY A 128 -11.67 -8.47 -2.75
CA GLY A 128 -13.09 -8.66 -2.50
C GLY A 128 -13.37 -10.04 -1.93
N LYS A 129 -13.87 -10.12 -0.69
CA LYS A 129 -14.17 -11.38 0.00
C LYS A 129 -15.56 -11.36 0.62
N LEU A 130 -16.31 -12.44 0.39
CA LEU A 130 -17.61 -12.70 0.99
C LEU A 130 -17.51 -13.91 1.90
N THR A 131 -17.95 -13.75 3.15
CA THR A 131 -18.13 -14.85 4.10
C THR A 131 -19.63 -15.09 4.26
N PRO A 132 -20.14 -16.31 4.01
CA PRO A 132 -21.55 -16.58 4.21
C PRO A 132 -21.88 -16.53 5.69
N GLN A 133 -23.01 -15.92 5.98
CA GLN A 133 -23.51 -15.69 7.31
C GLN A 133 -24.55 -16.78 7.60
N MET A 134 -24.20 -17.75 8.44
CA MET A 134 -25.13 -18.78 8.95
C MET A 134 -26.06 -18.21 10.04
N VAL A 135 -26.63 -17.04 9.80
CA VAL A 135 -27.54 -16.40 10.75
C VAL A 135 -28.95 -16.94 10.50
N LYS A 136 -29.48 -17.70 11.47
CA LYS A 136 -30.90 -18.06 11.50
C LYS A 136 -31.72 -16.77 11.55
N GLU A 137 -32.76 -16.65 10.71
CA GLU A 137 -33.66 -15.49 10.67
C GLU A 137 -34.22 -15.09 12.05
N SER A 138 -34.27 -16.04 13.00
CA SER A 138 -34.71 -15.85 14.38
C SER A 138 -33.77 -15.03 15.27
N SER A 139 -32.57 -14.67 14.80
CA SER A 139 -31.58 -13.92 15.59
C SER A 139 -31.47 -12.43 15.24
N TYR A 140 -32.25 -11.96 14.26
CA TYR A 140 -32.42 -10.53 14.03
C TYR A 140 -33.40 -9.92 15.04
N ALA A 141 -33.11 -8.69 15.47
CA ALA A 141 -34.01 -7.94 16.34
C ALA A 141 -35.39 -7.77 15.67
N PRO A 142 -36.48 -7.74 16.46
CA PRO A 142 -37.83 -7.60 15.92
C PRO A 142 -38.01 -6.30 15.11
N GLU A 143 -37.36 -5.19 15.49
CA GLU A 143 -37.33 -3.96 14.69
C GLU A 143 -36.73 -4.15 13.29
N ASP A 144 -35.61 -4.87 13.17
CA ASP A 144 -34.94 -5.12 11.89
C ASP A 144 -35.79 -6.02 10.98
N ARG A 145 -36.49 -7.00 11.56
CA ARG A 145 -37.40 -7.89 10.81
C ARG A 145 -38.60 -7.11 10.26
N LEU A 146 -39.16 -6.21 11.06
CA LEU A 146 -40.26 -5.32 10.65
C LEU A 146 -39.85 -4.39 9.51
N LEU A 147 -38.72 -3.68 9.67
CA LEU A 147 -38.18 -2.78 8.65
C LEU A 147 -37.94 -3.50 7.32
N ARG A 148 -37.35 -4.71 7.36
CA ARG A 148 -37.12 -5.52 6.16
C ARG A 148 -38.41 -5.96 5.48
N THR A 149 -39.44 -6.31 6.25
CA THR A 149 -40.74 -6.72 5.72
C THR A 149 -41.43 -5.56 5.01
N ILE A 150 -41.37 -4.36 5.58
CA ILE A 150 -41.96 -3.15 5.00
C ILE A 150 -41.19 -2.69 3.74
N LEU A 151 -39.86 -2.78 3.76
CA LEU A 151 -38.99 -2.29 2.68
C LEU A 151 -38.71 -3.34 1.58
N GLY A 152 -39.24 -4.57 1.71
CA GLY A 152 -38.99 -5.65 0.74
C GLY A 152 -37.52 -6.01 0.58
N MET A 153 -36.69 -5.77 1.60
CA MET A 153 -35.24 -5.98 1.51
C MET A 153 -34.92 -7.48 1.50
N ARG A 154 -34.22 -7.93 0.45
CA ARG A 154 -33.76 -9.33 0.36
C ARG A 154 -32.78 -9.63 1.49
N VAL A 155 -32.92 -10.80 2.10
CA VAL A 155 -31.96 -11.30 3.09
C VAL A 155 -30.70 -11.73 2.35
N TYR A 156 -29.60 -11.02 2.60
CA TYR A 156 -28.29 -11.43 2.11
C TYR A 156 -27.73 -12.48 3.05
N THR A 157 -27.43 -13.64 2.50
CA THR A 157 -26.84 -14.77 3.23
C THR A 157 -25.33 -14.63 3.37
N SER A 158 -24.73 -13.51 2.96
CA SER A 158 -23.30 -13.25 2.98
C SER A 158 -22.97 -11.88 3.53
N LYS A 159 -21.91 -11.83 4.35
CA LYS A 159 -21.32 -10.63 4.90
C LYS A 159 -20.01 -10.32 4.17
N GLU A 160 -19.81 -9.04 3.86
CA GLU A 160 -18.54 -8.55 3.33
C GLU A 160 -17.40 -8.69 4.37
N THR A 161 -16.31 -9.33 3.97
CA THR A 161 -15.09 -9.51 4.77
C THR A 161 -13.84 -9.17 3.95
N CYS A 162 -13.95 -8.14 3.11
CA CYS A 162 -12.90 -7.71 2.17
C CYS A 162 -11.64 -7.17 2.85
N LEU A 163 -10.52 -7.27 2.12
CA LEU A 163 -9.29 -6.57 2.45
C LEU A 163 -9.37 -5.13 1.92
N LYS A 164 -9.48 -4.15 2.82
CA LYS A 164 -9.48 -2.72 2.50
C LYS A 164 -8.12 -2.10 2.80
N LEU A 165 -7.71 -1.10 2.03
CA LEU A 165 -6.50 -0.34 2.34
C LEU A 165 -6.72 0.45 3.64
N PRO A 166 -5.85 0.29 4.67
CA PRO A 166 -6.04 0.96 5.95
C PRO A 166 -5.84 2.47 5.86
N ILE A 167 -6.31 3.17 6.90
CA ILE A 167 -6.24 4.62 7.01
C ILE A 167 -4.80 5.12 6.85
N GLY A 168 -4.63 6.16 6.02
CA GLY A 168 -3.33 6.76 5.71
C GLY A 168 -2.53 5.98 4.66
N GLY A 169 -3.08 4.89 4.12
CA GLY A 169 -2.51 4.20 2.96
C GLY A 169 -2.89 4.90 1.65
N ARG A 170 -1.90 5.07 0.77
CA ARG A 170 -2.08 5.39 -0.65
C ARG A 170 -0.88 4.88 -1.45
N GLY A 171 -1.07 4.50 -2.70
CA GLY A 171 0.03 4.13 -3.57
C GLY A 171 -0.38 3.31 -4.78
N ARG A 172 0.65 2.79 -5.49
CA ARG A 172 0.45 1.90 -6.63
C ARG A 172 0.60 0.44 -6.21
N VAL A 173 -0.29 -0.40 -6.72
CA VAL A 173 -0.18 -1.85 -6.58
C VAL A 173 0.97 -2.36 -7.45
N MET A 174 1.86 -3.15 -6.84
CA MET A 174 2.98 -3.81 -7.52
C MET A 174 2.95 -5.31 -7.20
N MET A 175 3.60 -6.08 -8.07
CA MET A 175 3.81 -7.52 -7.91
C MET A 175 4.86 -7.82 -6.84
#